data_AF-L7UQG2-F1
#
_entry.id   AF-L7UQG2-F1
#
_cell.length_a   1.000
_cell.length_b   1.000
_cell.length_c   1.000
_cell.angle_alpha   90.00
_cell.angle_beta   90.00
_cell.angle_gamma   90.00
#
_symmetry.space_group_name_H-M   'P 1'
#
loop_
_entity.id
_entity.type
_entity.pdbx_description
1 polymer ?
#
loop_
_entity_poly.entity_id
_entity_poly.type
_entity_poly.pdbx_seq_one_letter_code
_entity_poly.pdbx_strand_id
1 'polypeptide(L)'
;MFLARVVNGVVLSLSVMFLVLVSGCGADASSSSPEEVEPALVEEESLESAEQDLAACKYYNYYRDEARNPRGPNRCSSSCDCDGMRTCSSSGWCQGVARPAVGCDSPRYYWNEAWNPAGSNRCANSCQCDGRRTCSSSGWCQGTSR
;
A
#
# COMPACT_ATOMS: atom_id res chain seq x y z
N MET A 1 -37.78 3.23 38.24
CA MET A 1 -36.94 2.44 37.32
C MET A 1 -36.28 3.42 36.37
N PHE A 2 -34.95 3.54 36.43
CA PHE A 2 -33.98 4.08 35.47
C PHE A 2 -32.76 4.51 36.30
N LEU A 3 -31.94 3.53 36.67
CA LEU A 3 -30.57 3.80 37.10
C LEU A 3 -29.74 4.01 35.84
N ALA A 4 -29.38 5.26 35.56
CA ALA A 4 -28.30 5.57 34.63
C ALA A 4 -26.96 5.28 35.32
N ARG A 5 -26.18 4.35 34.78
CA ARG A 5 -24.75 4.21 35.07
C ARG A 5 -23.98 4.69 33.85
N VAL A 6 -23.22 5.77 34.04
CA VAL A 6 -22.27 6.34 33.08
C VAL A 6 -20.88 5.88 33.48
N VAL A 7 -20.13 5.22 32.59
CA VAL A 7 -18.67 5.04 32.73
C VAL A 7 -18.02 4.91 31.34
N ASN A 8 -16.82 5.50 31.21
CA ASN A 8 -15.84 5.50 30.10
C ASN A 8 -15.99 6.69 29.13
N GLY A 9 -15.43 7.87 29.37
CA GLY A 9 -14.16 8.14 30.04
C GLY A 9 -13.01 8.32 29.04
N VAL A 10 -13.20 9.17 28.02
CA VAL A 10 -12.07 9.73 27.25
C VAL A 10 -12.38 11.18 26.90
N VAL A 11 -11.64 12.09 27.54
CA VAL A 11 -11.55 13.51 27.19
C VAL A 11 -10.28 13.65 26.35
N LEU A 12 -10.43 13.97 25.06
CA LEU A 12 -9.30 14.38 24.23
C LEU A 12 -9.24 15.91 24.21
N SER A 13 -8.31 16.44 24.99
CA SER A 13 -8.00 17.86 25.11
C SER A 13 -7.15 18.32 23.93
N LEU A 14 -7.60 19.38 23.25
CA LEU A 14 -6.78 20.17 22.33
C LEU A 14 -5.74 20.95 23.13
N SER A 15 -4.47 20.88 22.73
CA SER A 15 -3.47 21.85 23.14
C SER A 15 -2.54 22.16 21.97
N VAL A 16 -2.79 23.32 21.39
CA VAL A 16 -1.92 24.05 20.47
C VAL A 16 -0.76 24.60 21.29
N MET A 17 0.47 24.39 20.86
CA MET A 17 1.58 25.27 21.24
C MET A 17 2.39 25.66 20.01
N PHE A 18 2.14 26.89 19.58
CA PHE A 18 3.03 27.70 18.77
C PHE A 18 4.29 28.00 19.59
N LEU A 19 5.47 27.73 19.03
CA LEU A 19 6.73 28.28 19.50
C LEU A 19 7.34 29.11 18.37
N VAL A 20 7.18 30.43 18.51
CA VAL A 20 7.86 31.46 17.73
C VAL A 20 9.16 31.79 18.46
N LEU A 21 10.30 31.72 17.76
CA LEU A 21 11.52 32.41 18.18
C LEU A 21 12.08 33.23 17.01
N VAL A 22 12.40 34.47 17.35
CA VAL A 22 12.73 35.60 16.48
C VAL A 22 14.23 35.86 16.51
N SER A 23 14.70 36.52 15.45
CA SER A 23 15.83 37.47 15.39
C SER A 23 17.25 36.94 15.20
N GLY A 24 17.75 37.17 13.98
CA GLY A 24 19.14 37.52 13.70
C GLY A 24 19.18 38.62 12.64
N CYS A 25 19.70 39.81 13.00
CA CYS A 25 19.93 40.95 12.10
C CYS A 25 21.33 40.86 11.46
N GLY A 26 21.44 41.27 10.20
CA GLY A 26 22.72 41.57 9.54
C GLY A 26 22.50 42.20 8.16
N ALA A 27 22.77 43.50 8.04
CA ALA A 27 22.87 44.27 6.79
C ALA A 27 24.28 44.05 6.15
N ASP A 28 24.62 44.33 4.88
CA ASP A 28 24.19 45.34 3.91
C ASP A 28 24.49 44.93 2.45
N ALA A 29 23.70 45.53 1.54
CA ALA A 29 23.81 45.79 0.09
C ALA A 29 25.02 45.32 -0.76
N SER A 30 24.73 44.74 -1.94
CA SER A 30 24.88 45.44 -3.25
C SER A 30 24.63 44.54 -4.47
N SER A 31 23.76 45.03 -5.36
CA SER A 31 23.95 45.10 -6.82
C SER A 31 24.39 43.85 -7.60
N SER A 32 23.45 43.23 -8.32
CA SER A 32 23.41 43.13 -9.80
C SER A 32 22.67 41.87 -10.25
N SER A 33 21.72 42.07 -11.17
CA SER A 33 20.95 41.01 -11.84
C SER A 33 21.85 40.01 -12.55
N PRO A 34 21.43 38.74 -12.56
CA PRO A 34 21.01 38.17 -13.84
C PRO A 34 19.66 37.45 -13.73
N GLU A 35 18.90 37.48 -14.81
CA GLU A 35 17.74 36.62 -15.04
C GLU A 35 18.19 35.15 -14.92
N GLU A 36 17.88 34.52 -13.79
CA GLU A 36 17.89 33.07 -13.67
C GLU A 36 16.57 32.53 -14.22
N VAL A 37 16.70 31.80 -15.33
CA VAL A 37 15.64 30.97 -15.90
C VAL A 37 15.25 29.96 -14.82
N GLU A 38 14.07 30.16 -14.21
CA GLU A 38 13.48 29.19 -13.29
C GLU A 38 13.36 27.84 -14.01
N PRO A 39 14.03 26.79 -13.52
CA PRO A 39 13.78 25.45 -14.04
C PRO A 39 12.37 25.04 -13.62
N ALA A 40 11.54 24.78 -14.62
CA ALA A 40 10.23 24.18 -14.43
C ALA A 40 10.37 22.92 -13.55
N LEU A 41 9.73 22.95 -12.39
CA LEU A 41 9.55 21.78 -11.53
C LEU A 41 8.65 20.80 -12.28
N VAL A 42 9.27 19.84 -12.97
CA VAL A 42 8.58 18.78 -13.70
C VAL A 42 8.00 17.80 -12.67
N GLU A 43 6.75 17.42 -12.91
CA GLU A 43 5.89 16.58 -12.08
C GLU A 43 6.40 15.12 -11.96
N GLU A 44 7.42 14.91 -11.13
CA GLU A 44 8.01 13.57 -10.85
C GLU A 44 7.17 12.72 -9.86
N GLU A 45 6.05 13.23 -9.33
CA GLU A 45 5.20 12.48 -8.36
C GLU A 45 4.24 11.48 -9.02
N SER A 46 4.05 11.52 -10.34
CA SER A 46 2.96 10.76 -10.99
C SER A 46 3.31 9.31 -11.35
N LEU A 47 4.59 8.93 -11.38
CA LEU A 47 5.02 7.58 -11.77
C LEU A 47 5.11 6.60 -10.59
N GLU A 48 5.48 7.07 -9.38
CA GLU A 48 5.52 6.20 -8.19
C GLU A 48 4.12 5.79 -7.70
N SER A 49 3.13 6.66 -7.87
CA SER A 49 1.73 6.40 -7.48
C SER A 49 1.09 5.29 -8.32
N ALA A 50 1.45 5.16 -9.60
CA ALA A 50 0.85 4.16 -10.50
C ALA A 50 1.38 2.73 -10.26
N GLU A 51 2.65 2.59 -9.84
CA GLU A 51 3.22 1.29 -9.45
C GLU A 51 2.69 0.80 -8.10
N GLN A 52 2.41 1.71 -7.17
CA GLN A 52 1.82 1.36 -5.87
C GLN A 52 0.37 0.89 -5.99
N ASP A 53 -0.42 1.52 -6.87
CA ASP A 53 -1.80 1.08 -7.17
C ASP A 53 -1.82 -0.27 -7.91
N LEU A 54 -0.77 -0.59 -8.68
CA LEU A 54 -0.59 -1.91 -9.27
C LEU A 54 -0.26 -2.98 -8.22
N ALA A 55 0.43 -2.62 -7.14
CA ALA A 55 0.88 -3.58 -6.12
C ALA A 55 -0.19 -3.92 -5.08
N ALA A 56 -1.16 -3.04 -4.81
CA ALA A 56 -2.09 -3.20 -3.69
C ALA A 56 -2.97 -4.48 -3.75
N CYS A 57 -3.28 -4.96 -4.96
CA CYS A 57 -4.18 -6.11 -5.16
C CYS A 57 -3.53 -7.30 -5.88
N LYS A 58 -2.26 -7.21 -6.27
CA LYS A 58 -1.58 -8.31 -7.00
C LYS A 58 -0.94 -9.31 -6.04
N TYR A 59 -1.78 -10.14 -5.43
CA TYR A 59 -1.37 -11.20 -4.51
C TYR A 59 -2.01 -12.54 -4.85
N TYR A 60 -1.33 -13.64 -4.54
CA TYR A 60 -1.87 -14.99 -4.73
C TYR A 60 -3.18 -15.23 -3.94
N ASN A 61 -3.29 -14.60 -2.78
CA ASN A 61 -4.47 -14.62 -1.92
C ASN A 61 -5.42 -13.43 -2.12
N TYR A 62 -5.28 -12.68 -3.23
CA TYR A 62 -6.33 -11.77 -3.68
C TYR A 62 -7.37 -12.57 -4.48
N TYR A 63 -8.63 -12.47 -4.07
CA TYR A 63 -9.74 -13.13 -4.74
C TYR A 63 -10.75 -12.10 -5.22
N ARG A 64 -10.93 -12.03 -6.55
CA ARG A 64 -11.89 -11.13 -7.19
C ARG A 64 -12.74 -11.90 -8.20
N ASP A 65 -14.05 -11.79 -8.05
CA ASP A 65 -15.00 -12.35 -9.02
C ASP A 65 -15.11 -11.42 -10.24
N GLU A 66 -14.30 -11.69 -11.26
CA GLU A 66 -14.23 -10.90 -12.50
C GLU A 66 -15.55 -10.91 -13.30
N ALA A 67 -16.44 -11.89 -13.07
CA ALA A 67 -17.74 -11.92 -13.75
C ALA A 67 -18.69 -10.82 -13.26
N ARG A 68 -18.43 -10.26 -12.08
CA ARG A 68 -19.23 -9.21 -11.42
C ARG A 68 -18.60 -7.83 -11.53
N ASN A 69 -17.59 -7.65 -12.38
CA ASN A 69 -16.95 -6.35 -12.52
C ASN A 69 -17.93 -5.28 -13.05
N PRO A 70 -17.89 -4.04 -12.55
CA PRO A 70 -18.88 -3.00 -12.89
C PRO A 70 -18.94 -2.65 -14.37
N ARG A 71 -17.83 -2.81 -15.09
CA ARG A 71 -17.69 -2.52 -16.53
C ARG A 71 -18.06 -3.71 -17.42
N GLY A 72 -18.48 -4.82 -16.82
CA GLY A 72 -18.80 -6.09 -17.47
C GLY A 72 -17.80 -7.21 -17.13
N PRO A 73 -18.14 -8.47 -17.45
CA PRO A 73 -17.29 -9.62 -17.14
C PRO A 73 -15.85 -9.47 -17.67
N ASN A 74 -14.86 -9.67 -16.79
CA ASN A 74 -13.43 -9.55 -17.07
C ASN A 74 -12.96 -8.16 -17.53
N ARG A 75 -13.82 -7.14 -17.44
CA ARG A 75 -13.47 -5.74 -17.75
C ARG A 75 -12.89 -5.08 -16.51
N CYS A 76 -11.93 -4.19 -16.71
CA CYS A 76 -11.21 -3.54 -15.63
C CYS A 76 -10.89 -2.08 -15.93
N SER A 77 -10.62 -1.35 -14.86
CA SER A 77 -10.03 -0.01 -14.83
C SER A 77 -8.68 -0.01 -14.12
N SER A 78 -8.49 -0.94 -13.19
CA SER A 78 -7.25 -1.13 -12.43
C SER A 78 -6.95 -2.62 -12.25
N SER A 79 -5.75 -2.98 -11.81
CA SER A 79 -5.43 -4.38 -11.52
C SER A 79 -6.19 -4.94 -10.32
N CYS A 80 -6.75 -4.09 -9.44
CA CYS A 80 -7.68 -4.50 -8.38
C CYS A 80 -9.04 -4.99 -8.90
N ASP A 81 -9.36 -4.77 -10.18
CA ASP A 81 -10.52 -5.39 -10.80
C ASP A 81 -10.23 -6.83 -11.27
N CYS A 82 -8.99 -7.30 -11.18
CA CYS A 82 -8.55 -8.59 -11.69
C CYS A 82 -8.15 -9.54 -10.56
N ASP A 83 -8.35 -10.83 -10.78
CA ASP A 83 -8.16 -11.86 -9.78
C ASP A 83 -6.69 -12.25 -9.60
N GLY A 84 -6.29 -12.46 -8.34
CA GLY A 84 -4.95 -12.87 -7.97
C GLY A 84 -3.84 -11.98 -8.56
N MET A 85 -2.92 -12.60 -9.29
CA MET A 85 -1.77 -11.97 -9.93
C MET A 85 -2.07 -11.36 -11.32
N ARG A 86 -3.32 -11.37 -11.77
CA ARG A 86 -3.71 -10.78 -13.07
C ARG A 86 -3.56 -9.27 -13.06
N THR A 87 -3.51 -8.69 -14.25
CA THR A 87 -3.36 -7.25 -14.47
C THR A 87 -4.42 -6.73 -15.41
N CYS A 88 -4.77 -5.45 -15.27
CA CYS A 88 -5.61 -4.78 -16.26
C CYS A 88 -4.78 -4.37 -17.49
N SER A 89 -5.21 -4.80 -18.69
CA SER A 89 -4.59 -4.38 -19.94
C SER A 89 -4.95 -2.93 -20.28
N SER A 90 -4.18 -2.30 -21.17
CA SER A 90 -4.50 -0.96 -21.71
C SER A 90 -5.84 -0.93 -22.46
N SER A 91 -6.34 -2.08 -22.92
CA SER A 91 -7.66 -2.22 -23.54
C SER A 91 -8.80 -2.44 -22.53
N GLY A 92 -8.51 -2.42 -21.23
CA GLY A 92 -9.51 -2.57 -20.17
C GLY A 92 -10.01 -4.00 -20.00
N TRP A 93 -9.12 -4.98 -20.18
CA TRP A 93 -9.39 -6.41 -19.96
C TRP A 93 -8.41 -7.00 -18.95
N CYS A 94 -8.91 -7.79 -18.01
CA CYS A 94 -8.04 -8.55 -17.13
C CYS A 94 -7.28 -9.62 -17.93
N GLN A 95 -5.96 -9.66 -17.75
CA GLN A 95 -5.05 -10.53 -18.48
C GLN A 95 -4.00 -11.17 -17.57
N GLY A 96 -3.37 -12.24 -18.05
CA GLY A 96 -2.40 -13.05 -17.30
C GLY A 96 -3.02 -14.23 -16.55
N VAL A 97 -2.22 -14.89 -15.73
CA VAL A 97 -2.65 -16.05 -14.92
C VAL A 97 -2.88 -15.59 -13.48
N ALA A 98 -4.05 -15.90 -12.89
CA ALA A 98 -4.38 -15.45 -11.53
C ALA A 98 -3.43 -16.06 -10.47
N ARG A 99 -3.09 -17.34 -10.62
CA ARG A 99 -2.25 -18.09 -9.68
C ARG A 99 -1.20 -18.88 -10.47
N PRO A 100 -0.15 -18.22 -10.99
CA PRO A 100 0.88 -18.91 -11.75
C PRO A 100 1.59 -19.95 -10.87
N ALA A 101 1.99 -21.08 -11.46
CA ALA A 101 2.67 -22.14 -10.72
C ALA A 101 4.11 -21.70 -10.38
N VAL A 102 4.29 -21.13 -9.19
CA VAL A 102 5.60 -20.81 -8.60
C VAL A 102 5.70 -21.45 -7.21
N GLY A 103 6.91 -21.79 -6.78
CA GLY A 103 7.14 -22.28 -5.43
C GLY A 103 6.79 -21.21 -4.40
N CYS A 104 6.23 -21.63 -3.26
CA CYS A 104 5.84 -20.74 -2.16
C CYS A 104 7.03 -20.08 -1.45
N ASP A 105 8.26 -20.52 -1.73
CA ASP A 105 9.53 -19.99 -1.24
C ASP A 105 10.24 -19.14 -2.31
N SER A 106 9.57 -18.87 -3.44
CA SER A 106 10.11 -18.05 -4.52
C SER A 106 10.00 -16.56 -4.17
N PRO A 107 11.01 -15.73 -4.48
CA PRO A 107 10.87 -14.27 -4.34
C PRO A 107 9.75 -13.68 -5.22
N ARG A 108 9.25 -14.46 -6.19
CA ARG A 108 8.12 -14.08 -7.06
C ARG A 108 6.76 -14.51 -6.51
N TYR A 109 6.72 -15.11 -5.32
CA TYR A 109 5.48 -15.48 -4.64
C TYR A 109 5.00 -14.29 -3.81
N TYR A 110 4.03 -13.54 -4.31
CA TYR A 110 3.48 -12.38 -3.63
C TYR A 110 2.29 -12.82 -2.80
N TRP A 111 2.42 -12.80 -1.48
CA TRP A 111 1.37 -13.19 -0.56
C TRP A 111 1.11 -12.07 0.44
N ASN A 112 -0.14 -11.63 0.57
CA ASN A 112 -0.47 -10.61 1.54
C ASN A 112 -0.65 -11.23 2.92
N GLU A 113 0.40 -11.17 3.75
CA GLU A 113 0.40 -11.72 5.12
C GLU A 113 -0.62 -11.04 6.04
N ALA A 114 -1.06 -9.82 5.74
CA ALA A 114 -2.09 -9.13 6.52
C ALA A 114 -3.48 -9.77 6.38
N TRP A 115 -3.70 -10.55 5.31
CA TRP A 115 -4.97 -11.24 5.02
C TRP A 115 -4.95 -12.72 5.41
N ASN A 116 -3.96 -13.15 6.18
CA ASN A 116 -3.88 -14.53 6.62
C ASN A 116 -5.11 -14.92 7.46
N PRO A 117 -5.75 -16.08 7.21
CA PRO A 117 -6.95 -16.50 7.95
C PRO A 117 -6.76 -16.62 9.46
N ALA A 118 -5.54 -16.92 9.91
CA ALA A 118 -5.19 -17.03 11.32
C ALA A 118 -4.81 -15.68 11.97
N GLY A 119 -4.87 -14.58 11.21
CA GLY A 119 -4.44 -13.24 11.61
C GLY A 119 -3.17 -12.79 10.89
N SER A 120 -2.91 -11.48 10.91
CA SER A 120 -1.77 -10.87 10.22
C SER A 120 -0.43 -11.53 10.58
N ASN A 121 0.34 -11.93 9.56
CA ASN A 121 1.63 -12.64 9.65
C ASN A 121 1.57 -14.03 10.33
N ARG A 122 0.37 -14.54 10.63
CA ARG A 122 0.17 -15.89 11.19
C ARG A 122 0.07 -16.91 10.09
N CYS A 123 0.63 -18.09 10.29
CA CYS A 123 0.67 -19.13 9.26
C CYS A 123 0.54 -20.54 9.85
N ALA A 124 0.11 -21.46 9.01
CA ALA A 124 0.11 -22.90 9.21
C ALA A 124 1.10 -23.62 8.25
N ASN A 125 1.49 -22.97 7.16
CA ASN A 125 2.50 -23.44 6.21
C ASN A 125 3.17 -22.26 5.49
N SER A 126 4.30 -22.50 4.81
CA SER A 126 5.08 -21.44 4.15
C SER A 126 4.38 -20.77 2.97
N CYS A 127 3.34 -21.37 2.37
CA CYS A 127 2.54 -20.72 1.33
C CYS A 127 1.62 -19.62 1.86
N GLN A 128 1.61 -19.37 3.16
CA GLN A 128 0.94 -18.23 3.77
C GLN A 128 1.90 -17.09 4.11
N CYS A 129 3.13 -17.16 3.60
CA CYS A 129 4.18 -16.18 3.84
C CYS A 129 4.66 -15.59 2.51
N ASP A 130 5.13 -14.36 2.56
CA ASP A 130 5.50 -13.58 1.40
C ASP A 130 6.92 -13.91 0.90
N GLY A 131 7.07 -14.09 -0.40
CA GLY A 131 8.34 -14.34 -1.05
C GLY A 131 9.02 -15.61 -0.54
N ARG A 132 10.25 -15.44 -0.04
CA ARG A 132 11.11 -16.50 0.53
C ARG A 132 10.84 -16.76 2.00
N ARG A 133 9.88 -16.08 2.63
CA ARG A 133 9.56 -16.28 4.04
C ARG A 133 8.98 -17.67 4.26
N THR A 134 9.24 -18.20 5.45
CA THR A 134 8.75 -19.53 5.85
C THR A 134 7.93 -19.46 7.12
N CYS A 135 7.09 -20.47 7.33
CA CYS A 135 6.29 -20.55 8.54
C CYS A 135 7.10 -21.20 9.67
N SER A 136 7.29 -20.47 10.77
CA SER A 136 7.91 -21.00 11.99
C SER A 136 7.05 -22.05 12.67
N SER A 137 7.65 -22.85 13.56
CA SER A 137 6.92 -23.79 14.42
C SER A 137 5.89 -23.12 15.34
N SER A 138 6.07 -21.84 15.65
CA SER A 138 5.14 -21.02 16.45
C SER A 138 4.00 -20.41 15.62
N GLY A 139 3.92 -20.72 14.32
CA GLY A 139 2.86 -20.22 13.43
C GLY A 139 2.98 -18.74 13.07
N TRP A 140 4.23 -18.27 12.91
CA TRP A 140 4.56 -16.92 12.44
C TRP A 140 5.41 -16.99 11.18
N CYS A 141 5.09 -16.16 10.19
CA CYS A 141 5.95 -15.98 9.03
C CYS A 141 7.26 -15.30 9.46
N GLN A 142 8.38 -15.84 8.99
CA GLN A 142 9.73 -15.39 9.38
C GLN A 142 10.71 -15.41 8.21
N GLY A 143 11.84 -14.72 8.38
CA GLY A 143 12.88 -14.54 7.36
C GLY A 143 12.66 -13.31 6.48
N THR A 144 13.51 -13.16 5.48
CA THR A 144 13.43 -12.09 4.48
C THR A 144 12.51 -12.54 3.33
N SER A 145 11.64 -11.65 2.84
CA SER A 145 10.73 -11.96 1.73
C SER A 145 11.44 -11.98 0.38
N ARG A 146 11.84 -10.82 -0.15
CA ARG A 146 12.41 -10.68 -1.50
C ARG A 146 13.33 -9.49 -1.58
#